data_AF-A0A2W0CG44-F1
#
_entry.id   AF-A0A2W0CG44-F1
#
_cell.length_a   1.000
_cell.length_b   1.000
_cell.length_c   1.000
_cell.angle_alpha   90.00
_cell.angle_beta   90.00
_cell.angle_gamma   90.00
#
_symmetry.space_group_name_H-M   'P 1'
#
loop_
_entity.id
_entity.type
_entity.pdbx_description
1 polymer ?
#
loop_
_entity_poly.entity_id
_entity_poly.type
_entity_poly.pdbx_seq_one_letter_code
_entity_poly.pdbx_strand_id
1 'polypeptide(L)'
;MKLLLVMFSVISPFSVQPAAVPAAQDMQWTVVEEEVPEVTLAADRSGPVRHFQTLNGISLDDSKGHIISEKGKPLHKKADPYLGCPEYEFADVKVGLCEDTGEIQYIHIDGAEERLKLNQQWIDMNVESIRQVLGEPYVVAEDGEVYLRGNQAIKVYIKPGSEQIDGIDLFEDHLQ
;
A
#
# COMPACT_ATOMS: atom_id res chain seq x y z
N MET A 1 35.50 38.19 -74.11
CA MET A 1 35.90 37.63 -72.81
C MET A 1 36.47 38.76 -71.96
N LYS A 2 36.08 38.84 -70.68
CA LYS A 2 36.67 39.68 -69.61
C LYS A 2 36.34 41.19 -69.68
N LEU A 3 36.13 41.94 -68.61
CA LEU A 3 36.21 41.73 -67.17
C LEU A 3 35.58 42.98 -66.50
N LEU A 4 35.07 42.81 -65.28
CA LEU A 4 34.99 43.80 -64.19
C LEU A 4 34.29 45.16 -64.40
N LEU A 5 33.29 45.44 -63.55
CA LEU A 5 33.44 46.51 -62.56
C LEU A 5 32.47 46.35 -61.39
N VAL A 6 33.05 46.39 -60.19
CA VAL A 6 32.43 46.41 -58.88
C VAL A 6 31.73 47.75 -58.67
N MET A 7 30.54 47.78 -58.05
CA MET A 7 30.11 48.93 -57.24
C MET A 7 29.16 48.53 -56.09
N PHE A 8 29.61 48.88 -54.89
CA PHE A 8 28.90 49.31 -53.68
C PHE A 8 27.45 48.86 -53.45
N SER A 9 27.25 48.07 -52.39
CA SER A 9 25.95 47.86 -51.74
C SER A 9 25.87 48.62 -50.41
N VAL A 10 24.79 49.38 -50.25
CA VAL A 10 24.33 49.93 -48.97
C VAL A 10 22.82 49.68 -48.80
N ILE A 11 22.50 48.88 -47.77
CA ILE A 11 21.39 48.94 -46.78
C ILE A 11 19.95 49.12 -47.35
N SER A 12 18.95 48.27 -47.10
CA SER A 12 18.36 47.91 -45.78
C SER A 12 17.28 46.81 -45.94
N PRO A 13 17.06 45.92 -44.96
CA PRO A 13 15.84 45.09 -44.91
C PRO A 13 14.81 45.62 -43.89
N PHE A 14 13.56 45.64 -44.33
CA PHE A 14 12.36 45.83 -43.51
C PHE A 14 12.28 44.76 -42.41
N SER A 15 12.04 45.18 -41.16
CA SER A 15 11.73 44.27 -40.04
C SER A 15 10.22 44.25 -39.80
N VAL A 16 9.63 43.07 -39.83
CA VAL A 16 8.21 42.82 -39.54
C VAL A 16 8.06 42.66 -38.01
N GLN A 17 7.18 43.44 -37.38
CA GLN A 17 6.90 43.33 -35.94
C GLN A 17 5.93 42.15 -35.64
N PRO A 18 6.16 41.37 -34.57
CA PRO A 18 5.19 40.39 -34.08
C PRO A 18 4.04 41.07 -33.32
N ALA A 19 2.82 40.56 -33.51
CA ALA A 19 1.62 40.97 -32.78
C ALA A 19 1.72 40.64 -31.28
N ALA A 20 1.21 41.53 -30.44
CA ALA A 20 1.14 41.35 -28.98
C ALA A 20 0.08 40.32 -28.58
N VAL A 21 0.44 39.44 -27.65
CA VAL A 21 -0.45 38.47 -26.97
C VAL A 21 -1.22 39.20 -25.85
N PRO A 22 -2.51 38.88 -25.60
CA PRO A 22 -3.24 39.49 -24.49
C PRO A 22 -2.80 38.87 -23.15
N ALA A 23 -2.64 39.72 -22.14
CA ALA A 23 -2.31 39.32 -20.78
C ALA A 23 -3.45 38.50 -20.16
N ALA A 24 -3.15 37.27 -19.76
CA ALA A 24 -4.04 36.48 -18.89
C ALA A 24 -4.06 37.12 -17.50
N GLN A 25 -5.26 37.27 -16.94
CA GLN A 25 -5.46 37.81 -15.61
C GLN A 25 -5.07 36.75 -14.57
N ASP A 26 -4.16 37.11 -13.66
CA ASP A 26 -3.74 36.31 -12.51
C ASP A 26 -4.94 36.00 -11.59
N MET A 27 -5.47 34.78 -11.69
CA MET A 27 -6.31 34.23 -10.63
C MET A 27 -5.38 33.71 -9.53
N GLN A 28 -5.25 34.47 -8.46
CA GLN A 28 -4.60 34.04 -7.23
C GLN A 28 -5.44 32.93 -6.58
N TRP A 29 -5.11 31.69 -6.92
CA TRP A 29 -5.53 30.52 -6.17
C TRP A 29 -4.93 30.63 -4.78
N THR A 30 -5.75 30.97 -3.79
CA THR A 30 -5.39 30.81 -2.39
C THR A 30 -5.37 29.31 -2.14
N VAL A 31 -4.16 28.74 -2.11
CA VAL A 31 -3.95 27.37 -1.66
C VAL A 31 -4.40 27.35 -0.20
N VAL A 32 -5.57 26.75 0.04
CA VAL A 32 -5.91 26.31 1.39
C VAL A 32 -4.93 25.18 1.66
N GLU A 33 -3.96 25.46 2.53
CA GLU A 33 -3.06 24.46 3.06
C GLU A 33 -3.93 23.50 3.89
N GLU A 34 -4.36 22.42 3.25
CA GLU A 34 -5.02 21.32 3.92
C GLU A 34 -3.99 20.78 4.93
N GLU A 35 -4.27 20.94 6.23
CA GLU A 35 -3.48 20.32 7.28
C GLU A 35 -3.51 18.81 7.05
N VAL A 36 -2.48 18.31 6.36
CA VAL A 36 -2.26 16.87 6.22
C VAL A 36 -2.12 16.35 7.65
N PRO A 37 -3.00 15.42 8.09
CA PRO A 37 -2.92 14.92 9.45
C PRO A 37 -1.51 14.43 9.70
N GLU A 38 -0.93 14.88 10.81
CA GLU A 38 0.42 14.54 11.23
C GLU A 38 0.49 13.01 11.39
N VAL A 39 1.03 12.33 10.37
CA VAL A 39 1.35 10.91 10.47
C VAL A 39 2.47 10.82 11.47
N THR A 40 2.13 10.47 12.71
CA THR A 40 3.09 10.18 13.75
C THR A 40 3.79 8.87 13.37
N LEU A 41 4.87 8.99 12.60
CA LEU A 41 5.73 7.85 12.27
C LEU A 41 6.38 7.37 13.57
N ALA A 42 5.73 6.45 14.26
CA ALA A 42 6.30 5.83 15.44
C ALA A 42 7.55 5.05 14.99
N ALA A 43 8.72 5.62 15.26
CA ALA A 43 10.01 4.98 14.96
C ALA A 43 10.22 3.66 15.73
N ASP A 44 9.31 3.27 16.60
CA ASP A 44 9.51 2.16 17.51
C ASP A 44 8.55 1.00 17.27
N ARG A 45 9.18 -0.13 16.92
CA ARG A 45 8.63 -1.49 16.84
C ARG A 45 8.34 -1.98 18.26
N SER A 46 7.54 -1.23 19.00
CA SER A 46 7.48 -1.21 20.47
C SER A 46 6.83 -2.45 21.09
N GLY A 47 6.08 -3.22 20.30
CA GLY A 47 5.39 -4.43 20.77
C GLY A 47 6.31 -5.62 21.11
N PRO A 48 5.83 -6.56 21.95
CA PRO A 48 6.51 -7.82 22.25
C PRO A 48 6.91 -8.63 21.01
N VAL A 49 6.07 -8.63 19.97
CA VAL A 49 6.37 -9.34 18.71
C VAL A 49 7.32 -8.51 17.87
N ARG A 50 8.47 -9.10 17.51
CA ARG A 50 9.54 -8.43 16.75
C ARG A 50 9.52 -8.73 15.24
N HIS A 51 8.84 -9.80 14.83
CA HIS A 51 8.75 -10.25 13.43
C HIS A 51 7.36 -10.84 13.16
N PHE A 52 6.85 -10.69 11.94
CA PHE A 52 5.58 -11.25 11.49
C PHE A 52 5.82 -12.46 10.58
N GLN A 53 6.25 -13.57 11.17
CA GLN A 53 6.67 -14.75 10.41
C GLN A 53 5.48 -15.49 9.81
N THR A 54 4.42 -15.69 10.60
CA THR A 54 3.20 -16.38 10.13
C THR A 54 1.92 -15.79 10.71
N LEU A 55 0.84 -15.83 9.92
CA LEU A 55 -0.52 -15.53 10.35
C LEU A 55 -1.42 -16.76 10.11
N ASN A 56 -2.07 -17.24 11.17
CA ASN A 56 -2.71 -18.56 11.23
C ASN A 56 -1.84 -19.70 10.66
N GLY A 57 -0.52 -19.61 10.88
CA GLY A 57 0.44 -20.63 10.47
C GLY A 57 0.91 -20.55 9.01
N ILE A 58 0.46 -19.56 8.23
CA ILE A 58 0.94 -19.31 6.86
C ILE A 58 1.95 -18.16 6.87
N SER A 59 3.05 -18.31 6.13
CA SER A 59 4.03 -17.27 5.84
C SER A 59 3.84 -16.68 4.45
N LEU A 60 4.25 -15.43 4.23
CA LEU A 60 4.28 -14.83 2.88
C LEU A 60 5.26 -15.55 1.95
N ASP A 61 6.26 -16.24 2.51
CA ASP A 61 7.25 -17.03 1.77
C ASP A 61 6.77 -18.46 1.46
N ASP A 62 5.57 -18.85 1.91
CA ASP A 62 5.08 -20.22 1.71
C ASP A 62 4.74 -20.51 0.25
N SER A 63 5.01 -21.75 -0.17
CA SER A 63 4.51 -22.23 -1.47
C SER A 63 3.07 -22.70 -1.36
N LYS A 64 2.31 -22.63 -2.47
CA LYS A 64 0.97 -23.22 -2.58
C LYS A 64 0.89 -24.67 -2.10
N GLY A 65 1.92 -25.46 -2.42
CA GLY A 65 2.00 -26.87 -2.03
C GLY A 65 2.09 -27.04 -0.51
N HIS A 66 2.88 -26.19 0.16
CA HIS A 66 2.99 -26.16 1.61
C HIS A 66 1.69 -25.72 2.27
N ILE A 67 1.04 -24.67 1.76
CA ILE A 67 -0.26 -24.21 2.27
C ILE A 67 -1.29 -25.34 2.18
N ILE A 68 -1.35 -26.05 1.05
CA ILE A 68 -2.28 -27.18 0.87
C ILE A 68 -1.93 -28.36 1.80
N SER A 69 -0.66 -28.63 2.09
CA SER A 69 -0.31 -29.70 3.03
C SER A 69 -0.72 -29.37 4.47
N GLU A 70 -0.61 -28.10 4.88
CA GLU A 70 -0.93 -27.67 6.25
C GLU A 70 -2.43 -27.41 6.45
N LYS A 71 -3.10 -26.80 5.47
CA LYS A 71 -4.51 -26.37 5.56
C LYS A 71 -5.50 -27.31 4.90
N GLY A 72 -5.01 -28.24 4.07
CA GLY A 72 -5.85 -29.06 3.21
C GLY A 72 -6.28 -28.32 1.94
N LYS A 73 -7.40 -28.75 1.34
CA LYS A 73 -7.91 -28.11 0.13
C LYS A 73 -8.64 -26.80 0.49
N PRO A 74 -8.51 -25.75 -0.33
CA PRO A 74 -9.30 -24.53 -0.15
C PRO A 74 -10.80 -24.85 -0.26
N LEU A 75 -11.61 -24.19 0.56
CA LEU A 75 -13.06 -24.23 0.52
C LEU A 75 -13.58 -23.51 -0.72
N HIS A 76 -12.97 -22.36 -1.02
CA HIS A 76 -13.29 -21.56 -2.19
C HIS A 76 -12.03 -20.98 -2.83
N LYS A 77 -12.14 -20.66 -4.12
CA LYS A 77 -11.16 -19.87 -4.87
C LYS A 77 -11.94 -18.77 -5.58
N LYS A 78 -11.60 -17.51 -5.33
CA LYS A 78 -12.27 -16.33 -5.92
C LYS A 78 -11.24 -15.50 -6.67
N ALA A 79 -11.68 -14.81 -7.73
CA ALA A 79 -10.83 -13.82 -8.38
C ALA A 79 -10.81 -12.55 -7.51
N ASP A 80 -9.62 -12.02 -7.25
CA ASP A 80 -9.48 -10.70 -6.65
C ASP A 80 -9.61 -9.62 -7.75
N PRO A 81 -10.59 -8.70 -7.65
CA PRO A 81 -10.83 -7.68 -8.68
C PRO A 81 -9.76 -6.57 -8.70
N TYR A 82 -8.92 -6.46 -7.68
CA TYR A 82 -7.91 -5.42 -7.53
C TYR A 82 -6.50 -5.91 -7.84
N LEU A 83 -6.14 -7.08 -7.31
CA LEU A 83 -4.77 -7.62 -7.43
C LEU A 83 -4.58 -8.50 -8.66
N GLY A 84 -5.66 -9.00 -9.27
CA GLY A 84 -5.57 -9.93 -10.41
C GLY A 84 -5.06 -11.33 -10.04
N CYS A 85 -4.72 -11.56 -8.77
CA CYS A 85 -4.35 -12.85 -8.23
C CYS A 85 -5.55 -13.47 -7.49
N PRO A 86 -5.83 -14.77 -7.61
CA PRO A 86 -6.96 -15.37 -6.92
C PRO A 86 -6.73 -15.42 -5.40
N GLU A 87 -7.82 -15.23 -4.65
CA GLU A 87 -7.89 -15.50 -3.22
C GLU A 87 -8.32 -16.96 -2.98
N TYR A 88 -7.58 -17.65 -2.12
CA TYR A 88 -7.89 -18.99 -1.64
C TYR A 88 -8.43 -18.91 -0.22
N GLU A 89 -9.66 -19.37 -0.03
CA GLU A 89 -10.29 -19.40 1.29
C GLU A 89 -10.12 -20.78 1.91
N PHE A 90 -9.44 -20.84 3.06
CA PHE A 90 -9.37 -22.00 3.93
C PHE A 90 -10.31 -21.80 5.12
N ALA A 91 -10.38 -22.79 6.02
CA ALA A 91 -11.32 -22.75 7.14
C ALA A 91 -11.09 -21.57 8.11
N ASP A 92 -9.85 -21.12 8.24
CA ASP A 92 -9.43 -20.13 9.24
C ASP A 92 -8.57 -19.00 8.66
N VAL A 93 -8.38 -18.94 7.34
CA VAL A 93 -7.50 -17.98 6.68
C VAL A 93 -7.80 -17.86 5.20
N LYS A 94 -7.67 -16.66 4.64
CA LYS A 94 -7.67 -16.42 3.20
C LYS A 94 -6.27 -16.02 2.75
N VAL A 95 -5.89 -16.44 1.55
CA VAL A 95 -4.55 -16.19 0.99
C VAL A 95 -4.68 -15.68 -0.44
N GLY A 96 -4.25 -14.45 -0.68
CA GLY A 96 -4.09 -13.91 -2.04
C GLY A 96 -2.81 -14.47 -2.65
N LEU A 97 -2.92 -15.36 -3.63
CA LEU A 97 -1.78 -16.07 -4.23
C LEU A 97 -1.81 -15.98 -5.75
N CYS A 98 -0.77 -15.38 -6.33
CA CYS A 98 -0.57 -15.31 -7.77
C CYS A 98 -0.11 -16.67 -8.29
N GLU A 99 -0.91 -17.34 -9.12
CA GLU A 99 -0.61 -18.71 -9.57
C GLU A 99 0.54 -18.80 -10.58
N ASP A 100 0.81 -17.72 -11.29
CA ASP A 100 1.86 -17.61 -12.31
C ASP A 100 3.25 -17.37 -11.71
N THR A 101 3.34 -16.53 -10.67
CA THR A 101 4.60 -16.25 -9.95
C THR A 101 4.80 -17.17 -8.73
N GLY A 102 3.71 -17.67 -8.15
CA GLY A 102 3.70 -18.38 -6.88
C GLY A 102 3.80 -17.46 -5.65
N GLU A 103 3.69 -16.14 -5.84
CA GLU A 103 3.85 -15.13 -4.80
C GLU A 103 2.56 -14.94 -3.99
N ILE A 104 2.70 -14.90 -2.66
CA ILE A 104 1.61 -14.55 -1.75
C ILE A 104 1.61 -13.03 -1.58
N GLN A 105 0.52 -12.39 -1.98
CA GLN A 105 0.34 -10.94 -1.86
C GLN A 105 -0.12 -10.55 -0.45
N TYR A 106 -1.00 -11.36 0.16
CA TYR A 106 -1.49 -11.14 1.51
C TYR A 106 -2.03 -12.42 2.13
N ILE A 107 -2.10 -12.40 3.45
CA ILE A 107 -2.78 -13.39 4.29
C ILE A 107 -3.81 -12.65 5.12
N HIS A 108 -5.07 -13.08 5.06
CA HIS A 108 -6.21 -12.39 5.67
C HIS A 108 -6.96 -13.28 6.66
N ILE A 109 -7.34 -12.72 7.79
CA ILE A 109 -8.24 -13.32 8.79
C ILE A 109 -9.50 -12.46 8.89
N ASP A 110 -10.67 -13.08 8.77
CA ASP A 110 -11.95 -12.39 8.97
C ASP A 110 -12.11 -11.96 10.44
N GLY A 111 -12.66 -10.76 10.68
CA GLY A 111 -12.96 -10.27 12.02
C GLY A 111 -14.06 -11.05 12.76
N ALA A 112 -14.71 -12.01 12.09
CA ALA A 112 -15.69 -12.93 12.70
C ALA A 112 -15.03 -14.09 13.47
N GLU A 113 -13.73 -14.34 13.26
CA GLU A 113 -12.99 -15.34 14.03
C GLU A 113 -12.85 -14.91 15.49
N GLU A 114 -12.90 -15.87 16.42
CA GLU A 114 -12.74 -15.55 17.86
C GLU A 114 -11.30 -15.16 18.21
N ARG A 115 -10.34 -15.76 17.50
CA ARG A 115 -8.90 -15.64 17.75
C ARG A 115 -8.11 -15.78 16.47
N LEU A 116 -6.91 -15.21 16.46
CA LEU A 116 -5.89 -15.46 15.45
C LEU A 116 -4.61 -15.99 16.08
N LYS A 117 -3.77 -16.62 15.28
CA LYS A 117 -2.43 -17.08 15.68
C LYS A 117 -1.38 -16.30 14.89
N LEU A 118 -0.66 -15.42 15.58
CA LEU A 118 0.49 -14.71 15.05
C LEU A 118 1.76 -15.43 15.51
N ASN A 119 2.57 -15.92 14.56
CA ASN A 119 3.67 -16.82 14.83
C ASN A 119 3.19 -18.07 15.60
N GLN A 120 3.58 -18.21 16.87
CA GLN A 120 3.16 -19.30 17.75
C GLN A 120 2.18 -18.86 18.85
N GLN A 121 1.77 -17.58 18.86
CA GLN A 121 0.95 -17.00 19.91
C GLN A 121 -0.50 -16.79 19.44
N TRP A 122 -1.46 -17.27 20.23
CA TRP A 122 -2.88 -16.96 20.05
C TRP A 122 -3.19 -15.56 20.61
N ILE A 123 -4.00 -14.80 19.88
CA ILE A 123 -4.44 -13.45 20.20
C ILE A 123 -5.96 -13.41 20.03
N ASP A 124 -6.66 -12.84 21.01
CA ASP A 124 -8.11 -12.65 20.93
C ASP A 124 -8.44 -11.60 19.86
N MET A 125 -9.53 -11.79 19.12
CA MET A 125 -9.98 -10.86 18.08
C MET A 125 -10.66 -9.63 18.68
N ASN A 126 -9.88 -8.83 19.42
CA ASN A 126 -10.28 -7.51 19.93
C ASN A 126 -9.09 -6.55 19.95
N VAL A 127 -9.38 -5.25 19.86
CA VAL A 127 -8.38 -4.19 19.70
C VAL A 127 -7.39 -4.15 20.86
N GLU A 128 -7.85 -4.35 22.11
CA GLU A 128 -6.99 -4.34 23.30
C GLU A 128 -5.93 -5.44 23.24
N SER A 129 -6.34 -6.67 22.95
CA SER A 129 -5.45 -7.83 22.87
C SER A 129 -4.44 -7.70 21.74
N ILE A 130 -4.86 -7.15 20.60
CA ILE A 130 -3.96 -6.89 19.47
C ILE A 130 -2.92 -5.84 19.82
N ARG A 131 -3.33 -4.67 20.34
CA ARG A 131 -2.40 -3.61 20.76
C ARG A 131 -1.44 -4.10 21.85
N GLN A 132 -1.90 -4.93 22.79
CA GLN A 132 -1.02 -5.52 23.80
C GLN A 132 0.13 -6.35 23.18
N VAL A 133 -0.13 -7.03 22.07
CA VAL A 133 0.85 -7.90 21.41
C VAL A 133 1.67 -7.17 20.34
N LEU A 134 1.05 -6.25 19.60
CA LEU A 134 1.68 -5.52 18.51
C LEU A 134 2.31 -4.20 18.95
N GLY A 135 1.99 -3.70 20.14
CA GLY A 135 2.46 -2.43 20.68
C GLY A 135 1.71 -1.23 20.09
N GLU A 136 2.41 -0.11 19.96
CA GLU A 136 1.85 1.08 19.32
C GLU A 136 1.80 0.91 17.78
N PRO A 137 0.72 1.34 17.13
CA PRO A 137 0.63 1.33 15.68
C PRO A 137 1.60 2.34 15.06
N TYR A 138 2.09 2.02 13.86
CA TYR A 138 2.89 2.91 13.04
C TYR A 138 2.04 3.97 12.33
N VAL A 139 0.85 3.58 11.88
CA VAL A 139 -0.18 4.48 11.35
C VAL A 139 -1.52 4.14 11.97
N VAL A 140 -2.27 5.18 12.34
CA VAL A 140 -3.70 5.09 12.71
C VAL A 140 -4.49 5.87 11.66
N ALA A 141 -5.46 5.20 11.04
CA ALA A 141 -6.35 5.78 10.04
C ALA A 141 -7.82 5.51 10.43
N GLU A 142 -8.76 6.10 9.68
CA GLU A 142 -10.19 5.90 9.92
C GLU A 142 -10.62 4.43 9.84
N ASP A 143 -9.98 3.67 8.94
CA ASP A 143 -10.30 2.28 8.65
C ASP A 143 -9.44 1.27 9.43
N GLY A 144 -8.58 1.75 10.35
CA GLY A 144 -7.83 0.86 11.23
C GLY A 144 -6.39 1.28 11.52
N GLU A 145 -5.60 0.28 11.88
CA GLU A 145 -4.25 0.45 12.41
C GLU A 145 -3.24 -0.37 11.60
N VAL A 146 -2.08 0.21 11.34
CA VAL A 146 -0.98 -0.47 10.64
C VAL A 146 0.22 -0.61 11.58
N TYR A 147 0.79 -1.80 11.62
CA TYR A 147 1.95 -2.16 12.43
C TYR A 147 3.06 -2.64 11.50
N LEU A 148 4.29 -2.14 11.67
CA LEU A 148 5.43 -2.52 10.83
C LEU A 148 6.49 -3.31 11.59
N ARG A 149 7.03 -4.37 10.95
CA ARG A 149 8.19 -5.14 11.42
C ARG A 149 9.07 -5.53 10.24
N GLY A 150 10.13 -4.76 10.00
CA GLY A 150 10.98 -4.97 8.83
C GLY A 150 10.27 -4.52 7.56
N ASN A 151 10.23 -5.40 6.55
CA ASN A 151 9.48 -5.22 5.30
C ASN A 151 8.06 -5.83 5.37
N GLN A 152 7.57 -6.19 6.54
CA GLN A 152 6.25 -6.78 6.72
C GLN A 152 5.35 -5.84 7.52
N ALA A 153 4.09 -5.80 7.11
CA ALA A 153 3.05 -5.04 7.78
C ALA A 153 1.92 -5.96 8.24
N ILE A 154 1.33 -5.60 9.37
CA ILE A 154 -0.01 -6.06 9.75
C ILE A 154 -0.94 -4.86 9.68
N LYS A 155 -2.03 -4.97 8.91
CA LYS A 155 -3.14 -4.02 8.94
C LYS A 155 -4.31 -4.65 9.67
N VAL A 156 -4.79 -3.96 10.71
CA VAL A 156 -5.97 -4.33 11.49
C VAL A 156 -7.09 -3.41 11.05
N TYR A 157 -8.07 -3.93 10.31
CA TYR A 157 -9.21 -3.15 9.86
C TYR A 157 -10.22 -3.00 10.98
N ILE A 158 -10.57 -1.76 11.31
CA ILE A 158 -11.49 -1.44 12.41
C ILE A 158 -12.65 -0.65 11.82
N LYS A 159 -13.89 -1.05 12.15
CA LYS A 159 -15.09 -0.34 11.71
C LYS A 159 -15.10 1.10 12.25
N PRO A 160 -15.31 2.12 11.40
CA PRO A 160 -15.35 3.51 11.82
C PRO A 160 -16.31 3.76 12.99
N GLY A 161 -15.84 4.47 14.01
CA GLY A 161 -16.64 4.80 15.19
C GLY A 161 -16.91 3.64 16.15
N SER A 162 -16.21 2.51 16.03
CA SER A 162 -16.31 1.37 16.94
C SER A 162 -14.95 0.75 17.23
N GLU A 163 -14.92 -0.26 18.10
CA GLU A 163 -13.75 -1.14 18.32
C GLU A 163 -13.94 -2.53 17.66
N GLN A 164 -14.90 -2.66 16.73
CA GLN A 164 -15.12 -3.91 16.02
C GLN A 164 -14.08 -4.07 14.91
N ILE A 165 -13.35 -5.18 14.96
CA ILE A 165 -12.41 -5.58 13.90
C ILE A 165 -13.20 -6.20 12.75
N ASP A 166 -12.92 -5.75 11.52
CA ASP A 166 -13.47 -6.32 10.29
C ASP A 166 -12.56 -7.39 9.69
N GLY A 167 -11.27 -7.27 9.89
CA GLY A 167 -10.29 -8.26 9.45
C GLY A 167 -8.87 -7.84 9.74
N ILE A 168 -7.92 -8.74 9.46
CA ILE A 168 -6.50 -8.51 9.69
C ILE A 168 -5.71 -9.08 8.53
N ASP A 169 -4.85 -8.25 7.93
CA ASP A 169 -3.95 -8.66 6.87
C ASP A 169 -2.51 -8.69 7.35
N LEU A 170 -1.75 -9.69 6.88
CA LEU A 170 -0.30 -9.70 6.82
C LEU A 170 0.14 -9.58 5.35
N PHE A 171 1.03 -8.63 5.05
CA PHE A 171 1.53 -8.36 3.69
C PHE A 171 2.94 -7.75 3.73
N GLU A 172 3.60 -7.68 2.58
CA GLU A 172 4.87 -6.94 2.46
C GLU A 172 4.62 -5.43 2.36
N ASP A 173 5.33 -4.66 3.17
CA ASP A 173 5.36 -3.21 3.03
C ASP A 173 6.37 -2.81 1.97
N HIS A 174 5.87 -2.32 0.83
CA HIS A 174 6.70 -1.82 -0.27
C HIS A 174 6.98 -0.31 -0.15
N LEU A 175 6.55 0.36 0.91
CA LEU A 175 6.89 1.76 1.17
C LEU A 175 8.35 1.87 1.66
N GLN A 176 9.30 1.85 0.71
CA GLN A 176 10.69 2.25 0.92
C GLN A 176 11.03 3.50 0.10
#